data_AF-A0A8C2F4S1-F1
#
_entry.id   AF-A0A8C2F4S1-F1
#
_cell.length_a   1.000
_cell.length_b   1.000
_cell.length_c   1.000
_cell.angle_alpha   90.00
_cell.angle_beta   90.00
_cell.angle_gamma   90.00
#
_symmetry.space_group_name_H-M   'P 1'
#
loop_
_entity.id
_entity.type
_entity.pdbx_description
1 polymer ?
#
loop_
_entity_poly.entity_id
_entity_poly.type
_entity_poly.pdbx_seq_one_letter_code
_entity_poly.pdbx_strand_id
1 'polypeptide(L)'
;MIAGVSPVLQALLGTLFTWGLTAAGAALVFVFSSGQVRRSLLLFCPQVMLAASYWSLLAPAIEMAEDSGKYGDFAFVPVAVGFALGALFVYIADLMMPVLVSIVIYLLFLIIFVIFFLITWVWCDIAENDEPYIKNLIVPSAFS
;
A
#
# COMPACT_ATOMS: atom_id res chain seq x y z
N MET A 1 -11.07 -18.50 10.94
CA MET A 1 -11.59 -17.37 11.74
C MET A 1 -11.62 -17.80 13.18
N ILE A 2 -11.03 -17.02 14.09
CA ILE A 2 -11.06 -17.33 15.52
C ILE A 2 -12.49 -17.05 16.00
N ALA A 3 -13.17 -18.08 16.51
CA ALA A 3 -14.53 -17.93 17.02
C ALA A 3 -14.51 -17.05 18.29
N GLY A 4 -15.33 -15.99 18.32
CA GLY A 4 -15.54 -15.15 19.51
C GLY A 4 -14.80 -13.81 19.54
N VAL A 5 -14.06 -13.43 18.50
CA VAL A 5 -13.34 -12.14 18.42
C VAL A 5 -14.05 -11.19 17.46
N SER A 6 -14.13 -9.90 17.80
CA SER A 6 -14.77 -8.89 16.94
C SER A 6 -14.03 -8.75 15.59
N PRO A 7 -14.74 -8.62 14.45
CA PRO A 7 -14.12 -8.49 13.13
C PRO A 7 -13.10 -7.33 13.04
N VAL A 8 -13.35 -6.26 13.79
CA VAL A 8 -12.46 -5.09 13.88
C VAL A 8 -11.13 -5.45 14.55
N LEU A 9 -11.15 -6.24 15.63
CA LEU A 9 -9.92 -6.66 16.30
C LEU A 9 -9.12 -7.65 15.45
N GLN A 10 -9.80 -8.53 14.71
CA GLN A 10 -9.14 -9.45 13.79
C GLN A 10 -8.48 -8.70 12.62
N ALA A 11 -9.14 -7.67 12.08
CA ALA A 11 -8.56 -6.80 11.07
C ALA A 11 -7.34 -6.03 11.62
N LEU A 12 -7.44 -5.50 12.85
CA LEU A 12 -6.36 -4.75 13.50
C LEU A 12 -5.13 -5.62 13.82
N LEU A 13 -5.34 -6.86 14.28
CA LEU A 13 -4.25 -7.81 14.48
C LEU A 13 -3.63 -8.25 13.15
N GLY A 14 -4.44 -8.45 12.12
CA GLY A 14 -3.97 -8.76 10.77
C GLY A 14 -3.11 -7.63 10.20
N THR A 15 -3.56 -6.37 10.31
CA THR A 15 -2.78 -5.22 9.83
C THR A 15 -1.51 -5.03 10.64
N LEU A 16 -1.56 -5.05 11.97
CA LEU A 16 -0.35 -4.94 12.80
C LEU A 16 0.65 -6.06 12.52
N PHE A 17 0.18 -7.27 12.25
CA PHE A 17 1.05 -8.38 11.87
C PHE A 17 1.75 -8.15 10.52
N THR A 18 1.03 -7.70 9.49
CA THR A 18 1.61 -7.37 8.18
C THR A 18 2.65 -6.24 8.27
N TRP A 19 2.33 -5.18 9.02
CA TRP A 19 3.25 -4.08 9.25
C TRP A 19 4.46 -4.51 10.09
N GLY A 20 4.25 -5.36 11.10
CA GLY A 20 5.30 -5.94 11.92
C GLY A 20 6.29 -6.79 11.11
N LEU A 21 5.79 -7.66 10.22
CA LEU A 21 6.64 -8.43 9.31
C LEU A 21 7.43 -7.53 8.35
N THR A 22 6.82 -6.46 7.86
CA THR A 22 7.48 -5.48 6.98
C THR A 22 8.59 -4.73 7.73
N ALA A 23 8.32 -4.27 8.95
CA ALA A 23 9.30 -3.63 9.81
C ALA A 23 10.44 -4.58 10.20
N ALA A 24 10.14 -5.84 10.49
CA ALA A 24 11.14 -6.87 10.76
C ALA A 24 12.01 -7.16 9.54
N GLY A 25 11.42 -7.26 8.34
CA GLY A 25 12.15 -7.39 7.07
C GLY A 25 13.09 -6.21 6.81
N ALA A 26 12.63 -4.98 7.06
CA ALA A 26 13.46 -3.78 6.94
C ALA A 26 14.60 -3.74 7.99
N ALA A 27 14.31 -4.15 9.23
CA ALA A 27 15.32 -4.23 10.30
C ALA A 27 16.46 -5.20 9.96
N LEU A 28 16.15 -6.34 9.31
CA LEU A 28 17.16 -7.32 8.87
C LEU A 28 18.15 -6.74 7.87
N VAL A 29 17.76 -5.76 7.05
CA VAL A 29 18.66 -5.08 6.10
C VAL A 29 19.74 -4.27 6.81
N PHE A 30 19.43 -3.70 7.99
CA PHE A 30 20.41 -2.96 8.80
C PHE A 30 21.38 -3.88 9.56
N VAL A 31 20.93 -5.09 9.95
CA VAL A 31 21.77 -6.08 10.64
C VAL A 31 22.69 -6.82 9.66
N PHE A 32 22.19 -7.18 8.48
CA PHE A 32 22.96 -7.88 7.45
C PHE A 32 23.50 -6.89 6.40
N SER A 33 24.53 -6.12 6.77
CA SER A 33 25.23 -5.15 5.90
C SER A 33 26.17 -5.81 4.85
N SER A 34 25.96 -7.09 4.54
CA SER A 34 26.71 -7.76 3.46
C SER A 34 25.93 -7.64 2.16
N GLY A 35 26.55 -7.02 1.14
CA GLY A 35 25.94 -6.85 -0.19
C GLY A 35 25.54 -8.18 -0.85
N GLN A 36 26.18 -9.29 -0.49
CA GLN A 36 25.87 -10.62 -1.03
C GLN A 36 24.55 -11.17 -0.50
N VAL A 37 24.24 -10.97 0.79
CA VAL A 37 22.98 -11.43 1.41
C VAL A 37 21.79 -10.60 0.91
N ARG A 38 21.97 -9.29 0.74
CA ARG A 38 20.92 -8.44 0.15
C ARG A 38 20.60 -8.85 -1.29
N ARG A 39 21.63 -9.18 -2.08
CA ARG A 39 21.44 -9.61 -3.47
C ARG A 39 20.77 -10.99 -3.56
N SER A 40 21.09 -11.92 -2.67
CA SER A 40 20.41 -13.22 -2.64
C SER A 40 18.94 -13.10 -2.22
N LEU A 41 18.63 -12.24 -1.23
CA LEU A 41 17.24 -11.99 -0.81
C LEU A 41 16.43 -11.28 -1.91
N LEU A 42 17.00 -10.26 -2.58
CA LEU A 42 16.36 -9.62 -3.73
C LEU A 42 16.10 -10.60 -4.85
N LEU A 43 17.07 -11.49 -5.10
CA LEU A 43 16.90 -12.51 -6.11
C LEU A 43 15.82 -13.48 -5.69
N PHE A 44 15.68 -13.87 -4.41
CA PHE A 44 14.76 -14.90 -3.88
C PHE A 44 13.28 -14.49 -3.76
N CYS A 45 13.00 -13.21 -3.51
CA CYS A 45 11.62 -12.70 -3.41
C CYS A 45 10.74 -13.01 -4.64
N PRO A 46 11.17 -12.73 -5.89
CA PRO A 46 10.32 -12.97 -7.05
C PRO A 46 9.99 -14.45 -7.29
N GLN A 47 10.86 -15.40 -6.93
CA GLN A 47 10.56 -16.84 -7.13
C GLN A 47 9.51 -17.33 -6.14
N VAL A 48 9.57 -16.92 -4.87
CA VAL A 48 8.52 -17.32 -3.89
C VAL A 48 7.16 -16.74 -4.28
N MET A 49 7.14 -15.53 -4.82
CA MET A 49 5.91 -14.89 -5.32
C MET A 49 5.36 -15.64 -6.53
N LEU A 50 6.20 -15.99 -7.51
CA LEU A 50 5.78 -16.77 -8.68
C LEU A 50 5.25 -18.16 -8.32
N ALA A 51 5.90 -18.85 -7.38
CA ALA A 51 5.47 -20.17 -6.93
C ALA A 51 4.09 -20.12 -6.25
N ALA A 52 3.85 -19.13 -5.38
CA ALA A 52 2.55 -18.94 -4.74
C ALA A 52 1.44 -18.66 -5.78
N SER A 53 1.72 -17.83 -6.80
CA SER A 53 0.78 -17.58 -7.89
C SER A 53 0.43 -18.84 -8.68
N TYR A 54 1.39 -19.76 -8.89
CA TYR A 54 1.11 -21.01 -9.58
C TYR A 54 0.14 -21.91 -8.79
N TRP A 55 0.46 -22.21 -7.53
CA TRP A 55 -0.31 -23.15 -6.72
C TRP A 55 -1.65 -22.60 -6.26
N SER A 56 -1.72 -21.32 -5.91
CA SER A 56 -2.95 -20.73 -5.38
C SER A 56 -3.90 -20.20 -6.45
N LEU A 57 -3.42 -19.95 -7.67
CA LEU A 57 -4.19 -19.24 -8.70
C LEU A 57 -4.19 -19.98 -10.05
N LEU A 58 -3.02 -20.39 -10.54
CA LEU A 58 -2.92 -20.99 -11.88
C LEU A 58 -3.46 -22.43 -11.93
N ALA A 59 -3.11 -23.26 -10.94
CA ALA A 59 -3.61 -24.63 -10.83
C ALA A 59 -5.15 -24.72 -10.74
N PRO A 60 -5.83 -24.01 -9.80
CA PRO A 60 -7.29 -24.02 -9.77
C PRO A 60 -7.92 -23.35 -11.00
N ALA A 61 -7.26 -22.37 -11.63
CA ALA A 61 -7.77 -21.75 -12.85
C ALA A 61 -7.80 -22.71 -14.05
N ILE A 62 -6.85 -23.65 -14.13
CA ILE A 62 -6.83 -24.67 -15.18
C ILE A 62 -7.98 -25.67 -14.96
N GLU A 63 -8.18 -26.14 -13.73
CA GLU A 63 -9.30 -27.04 -13.39
C GLU A 63 -10.66 -26.39 -13.73
N MET A 64 -10.84 -25.10 -13.38
CA MET A 64 -12.06 -24.36 -13.72
C MET A 64 -12.23 -24.17 -15.24
N ALA A 65 -11.15 -24.05 -16.00
CA ALA A 65 -11.19 -23.92 -17.47
C ALA A 65 -11.53 -25.25 -18.16
N GLU A 66 -11.06 -26.39 -17.62
CA GLU A 66 -11.40 -27.74 -18.08
C GLU A 66 -12.89 -28.07 -17.82
N ASP A 67 -13.39 -27.77 -16.62
CA ASP A 67 -14.80 -27.99 -16.24
C ASP A 67 -15.79 -27.14 -17.06
N SER A 68 -15.34 -26.01 -17.59
CA SER A 68 -16.15 -25.10 -18.41
C SER A 68 -16.50 -25.63 -19.80
N GLY A 69 -15.88 -26.74 -20.24
CA GLY A 69 -16.29 -27.53 -21.42
C GLY A 69 -16.18 -26.85 -22.79
N LYS A 70 -15.68 -25.60 -22.89
CA LYS A 70 -15.57 -24.84 -24.15
C LYS A 70 -14.28 -25.09 -24.94
N TYR A 71 -13.26 -25.62 -24.28
CA TYR A 71 -11.97 -25.99 -24.85
C TYR A 71 -11.56 -27.28 -24.12
N GLY A 72 -11.52 -28.43 -24.80
CA GLY A 72 -11.16 -29.73 -24.18
C GLY A 72 -9.70 -29.78 -23.70
N ASP A 73 -8.85 -30.60 -24.33
CA ASP A 73 -7.40 -30.72 -24.01
C ASP A 73 -6.57 -29.41 -24.14
N PHE A 74 -7.19 -28.30 -24.56
CA PHE A 74 -6.58 -26.98 -24.71
C PHE A 74 -6.97 -25.97 -23.62
N ALA A 75 -7.49 -26.42 -22.48
CA ALA A 75 -7.88 -25.56 -21.36
C ALA A 75 -6.73 -24.70 -20.77
N PHE A 76 -5.48 -25.10 -20.98
CA PHE A 76 -4.31 -24.29 -20.60
C PHE A 76 -4.15 -23.00 -21.43
N VAL A 77 -4.71 -22.96 -22.66
CA VAL A 77 -4.57 -21.83 -23.59
C VAL A 77 -5.19 -20.53 -23.04
N PRO A 78 -6.46 -20.50 -22.60
CA PRO A 78 -7.04 -19.27 -22.03
C PRO A 78 -6.32 -18.80 -20.76
N VAL A 79 -5.85 -19.71 -19.91
CA VAL A 79 -5.10 -19.38 -18.69
C VAL A 79 -3.73 -18.78 -19.04
N ALA A 80 -3.01 -19.39 -19.98
CA ALA A 80 -1.71 -18.89 -20.44
C ALA A 80 -1.82 -17.53 -21.14
N VAL A 81 -2.85 -17.33 -21.98
CA VAL A 81 -3.13 -16.05 -22.64
C VAL A 81 -3.47 -14.97 -21.61
N GLY A 82 -4.31 -15.30 -20.61
CA GLY A 82 -4.63 -14.38 -19.53
C GLY A 82 -3.41 -13.97 -18.70
N PHE A 83 -2.56 -14.94 -18.34
CA PHE A 83 -1.31 -14.68 -17.62
C PHE A 83 -0.33 -13.84 -18.45
N ALA A 84 -0.18 -14.13 -19.75
CA ALA A 84 0.68 -13.38 -20.66
C ALA A 84 0.18 -11.93 -20.87
N LEU A 85 -1.13 -11.73 -21.00
CA LEU A 85 -1.73 -10.40 -21.06
C LEU A 85 -1.51 -9.62 -19.76
N GLY A 86 -1.65 -10.27 -18.60
CA GLY A 86 -1.35 -9.66 -17.31
C GLY A 86 0.12 -9.25 -17.17
N ALA A 87 1.05 -10.12 -17.60
CA ALA A 87 2.48 -9.81 -17.62
C ALA A 87 2.81 -8.65 -18.56
N LEU A 88 2.20 -8.62 -19.75
CA LEU A 88 2.32 -7.52 -20.71
C LEU A 88 1.78 -6.21 -20.14
N PHE A 89 0.64 -6.26 -19.44
CA PHE A 89 0.07 -5.11 -18.77
C PHE A 89 1.01 -4.54 -17.71
N VAL A 90 1.59 -5.39 -16.84
CA VAL A 90 2.56 -4.94 -15.83
C VAL A 90 3.82 -4.39 -16.49
N TYR A 91 4.29 -4.99 -17.58
CA TYR A 91 5.43 -4.47 -18.34
C TYR A 91 5.15 -3.06 -18.89
N ILE A 92 3.99 -2.85 -19.52
CA ILE A 92 3.58 -1.53 -20.01
C ILE A 92 3.44 -0.54 -18.84
N ALA A 93 2.87 -0.97 -17.71
CA ALA A 93 2.77 -0.15 -16.52
C ALA A 93 4.14 0.26 -15.96
N ASP A 94 5.14 -0.62 -16.02
CA ASP A 94 6.51 -0.31 -15.61
C ASP A 94 7.20 0.69 -16.56
N LEU A 95 6.86 0.66 -17.85
CA LEU A 95 7.26 1.70 -18.80
C LEU A 95 6.59 3.06 -18.51
N MET A 96 5.36 3.05 -17.99
CA MET A 96 4.63 4.26 -17.63
C MET A 96 5.03 4.82 -16.26
N MET A 97 5.48 3.97 -15.33
CA MET A 97 5.92 4.34 -13.98
C MET A 97 6.93 5.51 -13.96
N PRO A 98 8.01 5.59 -14.76
CA PRO A 98 8.91 6.74 -14.72
C PRO A 98 8.21 8.06 -15.10
N VAL A 99 7.23 8.02 -16.01
CA VAL A 99 6.46 9.20 -16.45
C VAL A 99 5.42 9.59 -15.40
N LEU A 100 4.74 8.61 -14.80
CA LEU A 100 3.69 8.83 -13.80
C LEU A 100 4.25 9.13 -12.40
N VAL A 101 5.27 8.43 -11.94
CA VAL A 101 5.90 8.69 -10.63
C VAL A 101 6.53 10.10 -10.62
N SER A 102 7.13 10.53 -11.74
CA SER A 102 7.62 11.89 -11.87
C SER A 102 6.51 12.95 -11.91
N ILE A 103 5.23 12.62 -12.15
CA ILE A 103 4.13 13.59 -12.08
C ILE A 103 3.36 13.50 -10.77
N VAL A 104 3.19 12.28 -10.24
CA VAL A 104 2.51 11.96 -8.99
C VAL A 104 3.32 12.41 -7.78
N ILE A 105 4.66 12.31 -7.80
CA ILE A 105 5.50 12.88 -6.74
C ILE A 105 5.35 14.41 -6.69
N TYR A 106 5.32 15.09 -7.83
CA TYR A 106 5.12 16.54 -7.87
C TYR A 106 3.70 16.93 -7.44
N LEU A 107 2.67 16.17 -7.83
CA LEU A 107 1.30 16.38 -7.39
C LEU A 107 1.10 16.08 -5.91
N LEU A 108 1.69 15.01 -5.35
CA LEU A 108 1.67 14.72 -3.92
C LEU A 108 2.41 15.79 -3.12
N PHE A 109 3.57 16.25 -3.60
CA PHE A 109 4.30 17.34 -2.97
C PHE A 109 3.50 18.65 -3.01
N LEU A 110 2.83 18.95 -4.12
CA LEU A 110 1.92 20.09 -4.25
C LEU A 110 0.71 19.95 -3.33
N ILE A 111 0.08 18.79 -3.25
CA ILE A 111 -1.09 18.52 -2.39
C ILE A 111 -0.69 18.63 -0.92
N ILE A 112 0.43 18.05 -0.50
CA ILE A 112 0.96 18.16 0.86
C ILE A 112 1.31 19.63 1.19
N PHE A 113 1.93 20.35 0.27
CA PHE A 113 2.24 21.77 0.42
C PHE A 113 0.97 22.64 0.53
N VAL A 114 -0.04 22.39 -0.30
CA VAL A 114 -1.33 23.10 -0.28
C VAL A 114 -2.12 22.78 0.97
N ILE A 115 -2.14 21.52 1.42
CA ILE A 115 -2.79 21.12 2.68
C ILE A 115 -2.07 21.78 3.86
N PHE A 116 -0.74 21.79 3.89
CA PHE A 116 0.04 22.46 4.93
C PHE A 116 -0.22 23.99 4.96
N PHE A 117 -0.30 24.62 3.78
CA PHE A 117 -0.60 26.03 3.64
C PHE A 117 -2.04 26.36 4.05
N LEU A 118 -3.02 25.54 3.65
CA LEU A 118 -4.42 25.68 4.07
C LEU A 118 -4.59 25.49 5.57
N ILE A 119 -3.91 24.50 6.18
CA ILE A 119 -3.94 24.29 7.63
C ILE A 119 -3.35 25.52 8.35
N THR A 120 -2.24 26.08 7.85
CA THR A 120 -1.63 27.29 8.43
C THR A 120 -2.51 28.53 8.25
N TRP A 121 -3.15 28.69 7.09
CA TRP A 121 -4.03 29.82 6.79
C TRP A 121 -5.34 29.77 7.60
N VAL A 122 -5.95 28.58 7.69
CA VAL A 122 -7.14 28.34 8.54
C VAL A 122 -6.82 28.60 10.01
N TRP A 123 -5.63 28.20 10.48
CA TRP A 123 -5.23 28.46 11.87
C TRP A 123 -4.97 29.96 12.13
N CYS A 124 -4.45 30.70 11.14
CA CYS A 124 -4.27 32.16 11.22
C CYS A 124 -5.62 32.90 11.27
N ASP A 125 -6.60 32.47 10.47
CA ASP A 125 -7.95 33.06 10.42
C ASP A 125 -8.75 32.79 11.71
N ILE A 126 -8.55 31.62 12.33
CA ILE A 126 -9.08 31.32 13.67
C ILE A 126 -8.40 32.21 14.73
N ALA A 127 -7.09 32.36 14.69
CA ALA A 127 -6.35 33.15 15.67
C ALA A 127 -6.70 34.65 15.64
N GLU A 128 -7.03 35.21 14.46
CA GLU A 128 -7.43 36.61 14.31
C GLU A 128 -8.90 36.85 14.76
N ASN A 129 -9.79 35.87 14.54
CA ASN A 129 -11.19 35.97 14.98
C ASN A 129 -11.42 35.69 16.49
N ASP A 130 -10.45 35.07 17.19
CA ASP A 130 -10.52 34.80 18.63
C ASP A 130 -9.92 35.93 19.52
N GLU A 131 -9.22 36.91 18.94
CA GLU A 131 -8.65 38.05 19.68
C GLU A 131 -9.67 38.83 20.56
N PRO A 132 -10.93 39.10 20.13
CA PRO A 132 -11.91 39.78 20.97
C PRO A 132 -12.45 38.90 22.10
N TYR A 133 -12.40 37.57 22.01
CA TYR A 133 -12.84 36.66 23.07
C TYR A 133 -11.78 36.50 24.16
N ILE A 134 -10.50 36.44 23.78
CA ILE A 134 -9.36 36.35 24.70
C ILE A 134 -9.24 37.62 25.57
N LYS A 135 -9.48 38.82 25.00
CA LYS A 135 -9.46 40.09 25.75
C LYS A 135 -10.59 40.20 26.79
N ASN A 136 -11.72 39.54 26.58
CA ASN A 136 -12.83 39.55 27.54
C ASN A 136 -12.70 38.50 28.66
N LEU A 137 -11.87 37.47 28.47
CA LEU A 137 -11.67 36.40 29.46
C LEU A 137 -10.52 36.67 30.45
N ILE A 138 -9.52 37.47 30.07
CA ILE A 138 -8.31 37.71 30.88
C ILE A 138 -8.44 38.92 31.84
N VAL A 139 -9.39 39.84 31.63
CA VAL A 139 -9.51 41.10 32.41
C VAL A 139 -10.74 41.25 33.33
N PRO A 140 -11.45 40.20 33.81
CA PRO A 140 -12.50 40.40 34.83
C PRO A 140 -12.21 39.86 36.24
N SER A 141 -10.96 39.50 36.61
CA SER A 141 -10.67 38.98 37.97
C SER A 141 -9.45 39.57 38.70
N ALA A 142 -8.85 40.66 38.21
CA ALA A 142 -7.74 41.36 38.88
C ALA A 142 -8.09 42.77 39.42
N PHE A 143 -9.37 43.14 39.46
CA PHE A 143 -9.84 44.33 40.18
C PHE A 143 -11.21 44.09 40.83
N SER A 144 -11.21 43.34 41.93
CA SER A 144 -11.99 43.60 43.14
C SER A 144 -11.41 42.78 44.30
#